data_AF-A0A4U3K0F7-F1
#
_entry.id   AF-A0A4U3K0F7-F1
#
_cell.length_a   1.000
_cell.length_b   1.000
_cell.length_c   1.000
_cell.angle_alpha   90.00
_cell.angle_beta   90.00
_cell.angle_gamma   90.00
#
_symmetry.space_group_name_H-M   'P 1'
#
loop_
_entity.id
_entity.type
_entity.pdbx_description
1 polymer ?
#
loop_
_entity_poly.entity_id
_entity_poly.type
_entity_poly.pdbx_seq_one_letter_code
_entity_poly.pdbx_strand_id
1 'polypeptide(L)'
;MDNESGPQIRSVSVEYPENKTEIVATKDWATVSLALSISELAIGETITLRMDSEKYSYSMTPFEISDGLRVTPNDDGTWTIKALQNIVDYSADLELKLRYNQNLSENFEDKVTFTFGDSQKVAMINIGQYVEKVPETELVRKVPLGFTPEGRVAWVIYFNYNQAGLSGSEKTTFKFLDNVGPNQTLAVDSIAAYLTKQPILEVNGEMIRNLEHDEYSYDASQFFQKHASKSGLNYEAEK
;
A
#
# COMPACT_ATOMS: atom_id res chain seq x y z
N MET A 1 20.29 21.76 31.65
CA MET A 1 20.06 21.29 30.28
C MET A 1 20.09 19.80 30.41
N ASP A 2 18.92 19.17 30.40
CA ASP A 2 18.85 17.72 30.42
C ASP A 2 19.45 17.27 29.09
N ASN A 3 20.65 16.68 29.14
CA ASN A 3 21.12 15.86 28.04
C ASN A 3 20.11 14.73 27.94
N GLU A 4 19.21 14.78 26.96
CA GLU A 4 18.37 13.64 26.65
C GLU A 4 19.31 12.51 26.18
N SER A 5 19.78 11.72 27.15
CA SER A 5 20.67 10.59 26.90
C SER A 5 19.81 9.42 26.43
N GLY A 6 19.85 9.15 25.14
CA GLY A 6 19.13 8.02 24.58
C GLY A 6 18.90 8.14 23.07
N PRO A 7 18.32 7.10 22.48
CA PRO A 7 17.88 7.09 21.10
C PRO A 7 16.84 8.19 20.84
N GLN A 8 16.98 8.93 19.75
CA GLN A 8 16.11 10.07 19.44
C GLN A 8 15.72 10.18 17.97
N ILE A 9 14.55 10.77 17.72
CA ILE A 9 14.16 11.28 16.40
C ILE A 9 14.39 12.79 16.39
N ARG A 10 15.44 13.24 15.71
CA ARG A 10 15.82 14.67 15.65
C ARG A 10 14.87 15.47 14.77
N SER A 11 14.51 14.91 13.61
CA SER A 11 13.57 15.51 12.68
C SER A 11 12.79 14.45 11.92
N VAL A 12 11.66 14.88 11.38
CA VAL A 12 10.80 14.11 10.49
C VAL A 12 10.45 14.99 9.30
N SER A 13 10.45 14.41 8.10
CA SER A 13 10.01 15.08 6.88
C SER A 13 9.24 14.11 6.01
N VAL A 14 8.37 14.64 5.14
CA VAL A 14 7.52 13.87 4.25
C VAL A 14 7.74 14.37 2.83
N GLU A 15 8.08 13.45 1.93
CA GLU A 15 8.21 13.70 0.50
C GLU A 15 7.14 12.94 -0.27
N TYR A 16 6.58 13.59 -1.29
CA TYR A 16 5.51 13.08 -2.14
C TYR A 16 6.05 12.76 -3.54
N PRO A 17 5.46 11.80 -4.25
CA PRO A 17 5.94 11.42 -5.58
C PRO A 17 5.69 12.54 -6.60
N GLU A 18 6.58 12.63 -7.60
CA GLU A 18 6.38 13.44 -8.82
C GLU A 18 6.03 14.92 -8.57
N ASN A 19 6.64 15.56 -7.57
CA ASN A 19 6.40 16.96 -7.19
C ASN A 19 4.94 17.26 -6.73
N LYS A 20 4.21 16.23 -6.28
CA LYS A 20 2.90 16.43 -5.66
C LYS A 20 3.05 17.03 -4.25
N THR A 21 1.94 17.48 -3.68
CA THR A 21 1.80 17.85 -2.25
C THR A 21 1.02 16.81 -1.44
N GLU A 22 0.69 15.73 -2.15
CA GLU A 22 -0.31 14.68 -2.00
C GLU A 22 0.14 13.23 -2.22
N ILE A 23 -0.26 12.25 -1.40
CA ILE A 23 -0.40 10.88 -1.93
C ILE A 23 -1.85 10.61 -2.29
N VAL A 24 -2.10 9.98 -3.44
CA VAL A 24 -3.41 9.40 -3.70
C VAL A 24 -3.55 8.10 -2.91
N ALA A 25 -4.55 8.03 -2.03
CA ALA A 25 -4.87 6.87 -1.21
C ALA A 25 -4.82 5.59 -2.04
N THR A 26 -4.23 4.52 -1.51
CA THR A 26 -4.14 3.21 -2.17
C THR A 26 -3.36 3.16 -3.50
N LYS A 27 -2.89 4.29 -4.04
CA LYS A 27 -2.17 4.32 -5.32
C LYS A 27 -0.71 4.70 -5.13
N ASP A 28 -0.48 5.81 -4.44
CA ASP A 28 0.83 6.40 -4.25
C ASP A 28 1.40 6.01 -2.86
N TRP A 29 2.69 6.26 -2.64
CA TRP A 29 3.32 6.22 -1.32
C TRP A 29 4.04 7.54 -1.03
N ALA A 30 4.11 7.90 0.24
CA ALA A 30 4.92 9.01 0.73
C ALA A 30 6.25 8.44 1.25
N THR A 31 7.34 9.17 1.09
CA THR A 31 8.60 8.86 1.77
C THR A 31 8.65 9.67 3.06
N VAL A 32 8.61 8.99 4.20
CA VAL A 32 8.84 9.60 5.51
C VAL A 32 10.31 9.41 5.89
N SER A 33 11.04 10.51 5.97
CA SER A 33 12.45 10.49 6.36
C SER A 33 12.60 10.91 7.83
N LEU A 34 13.22 10.05 8.63
CA LEU A 34 13.46 10.22 10.05
C LEU A 34 14.97 10.35 10.29
N ALA A 35 15.40 11.50 10.82
CA ALA A 35 16.79 11.69 11.23
C ALA A 35 16.96 11.16 12.65
N LEU A 36 17.57 9.99 12.79
CA LEU A 36 17.80 9.30 14.05
C LEU A 36 19.13 9.70 14.69
N SER A 37 19.16 9.72 16.01
CA SER A 37 20.38 9.83 16.82
C SER A 37 20.43 8.65 17.79
N ILE A 38 21.57 7.98 17.88
CA ILE A 38 21.79 6.83 18.77
C ILE A 38 23.08 7.07 19.55
N SER A 39 22.95 7.30 20.86
CA SER A 39 24.10 7.58 21.73
C SER A 39 25.04 6.37 21.84
N GLU A 40 24.50 5.20 22.12
CA GLU A 40 25.25 3.95 22.18
C GLU A 40 24.35 2.75 21.82
N LEU A 41 24.92 1.74 21.18
CA LEU A 41 24.28 0.44 20.94
C LEU A 41 25.37 -0.60 20.69
N ALA A 42 25.46 -1.64 21.52
CA ALA A 42 26.49 -2.66 21.34
C ALA A 42 26.17 -3.57 20.15
N ILE A 43 27.20 -4.18 19.57
CA ILE A 43 27.04 -5.10 18.44
C ILE A 43 26.04 -6.21 18.78
N GLY A 44 25.05 -6.39 17.89
CA GLY A 44 24.00 -7.38 18.04
C GLY A 44 22.79 -6.93 18.86
N GLU A 45 22.90 -5.83 19.61
CA GLU A 45 21.76 -5.24 20.31
C GLU A 45 20.76 -4.63 19.33
N THR A 46 19.52 -4.52 19.80
CA THR A 46 18.39 -4.06 19.01
C THR A 46 17.65 -2.96 19.71
N ILE A 47 17.13 -2.03 18.91
CA ILE A 47 16.17 -1.03 19.33
C ILE A 47 14.99 -1.01 18.35
N THR A 48 13.82 -0.61 18.84
CA THR A 48 12.58 -0.59 18.06
C THR A 48 12.18 0.85 17.73
N LEU A 49 11.87 1.09 16.45
CA LEU A 49 11.08 2.22 16.00
C LEU A 49 9.62 1.76 15.84
N ARG A 50 8.66 2.57 16.28
CA ARG A 50 7.23 2.29 16.15
C ARG A 50 6.50 3.42 15.44
N MET A 51 5.63 3.07 14.51
CA MET A 51 4.59 3.93 13.94
C MET A 51 3.26 3.62 14.61
N ASP A 52 2.59 4.64 15.13
CA ASP A 52 1.28 4.49 15.79
C ASP A 52 0.13 4.61 14.78
N SER A 53 0.09 3.69 13.81
CA SER A 53 -0.98 3.63 12.81
C SER A 53 -1.05 2.27 12.12
N GLU A 54 -2.25 1.75 11.94
CA GLU A 54 -2.54 0.55 11.12
C GLU A 54 -3.02 0.92 9.71
N LYS A 55 -3.10 2.22 9.39
CA LYS A 55 -3.65 2.74 8.13
C LYS A 55 -2.63 2.77 6.99
N TYR A 56 -1.38 2.40 7.26
CA TYR A 56 -0.30 2.45 6.27
C TYR A 56 0.30 1.07 6.05
N SER A 57 0.46 0.72 4.78
CA SER A 57 1.26 -0.41 4.34
C SER A 57 2.68 0.05 4.01
N TYR A 58 3.66 -0.82 4.23
CA TYR A 58 5.08 -0.58 3.97
C TYR A 58 5.78 -1.88 3.57
N SER A 59 6.96 -1.77 2.96
CA SER A 59 7.74 -2.93 2.53
C SER A 59 8.22 -3.77 3.73
N MET A 60 8.08 -5.09 3.63
CA MET A 60 8.61 -6.06 4.60
C MET A 60 10.07 -6.47 4.32
N THR A 61 10.70 -5.91 3.28
CA THR A 61 12.08 -6.23 2.91
C THR A 61 13.06 -5.58 3.88
N PRO A 62 13.93 -6.34 4.57
CA PRO A 62 14.99 -5.79 5.41
C PRO A 62 16.03 -5.02 4.59
N PHE A 63 16.64 -4.01 5.19
CA PHE A 63 17.69 -3.19 4.56
C PHE A 63 18.72 -2.72 5.60
N GLU A 64 19.83 -2.17 5.14
CA GLU A 64 20.92 -1.67 5.99
C GLU A 64 21.11 -0.16 5.81
N ILE A 65 21.55 0.51 6.88
CA ILE A 65 21.90 1.94 6.86
C ILE A 65 23.39 2.08 7.13
N SER A 66 24.12 2.55 6.13
CA SER A 66 25.57 2.88 6.18
C SER A 66 26.41 1.82 6.89
N ASP A 67 26.16 0.54 6.60
CA ASP A 67 26.82 -0.68 7.12
C ASP A 67 26.79 -0.86 8.66
N GLY A 68 26.27 0.10 9.42
CA GLY A 68 26.27 0.09 10.88
C GLY A 68 25.00 -0.51 11.49
N LEU A 69 23.87 -0.41 10.79
CA LEU A 69 22.56 -0.83 11.29
C LEU A 69 21.82 -1.68 10.26
N ARG A 70 21.16 -2.74 10.72
CA ARG A 70 20.19 -3.52 9.94
C ARG A 70 18.78 -3.24 10.43
N VAL A 71 17.92 -2.81 9.52
CA VAL A 71 16.50 -2.52 9.78
C VAL A 71 15.65 -3.66 9.26
N THR A 72 14.82 -4.23 10.13
CA THR A 72 13.89 -5.32 9.82
C THR A 72 12.47 -4.86 10.13
N PRO A 73 11.63 -4.59 9.12
CA PRO A 73 10.20 -4.30 9.32
C PRO A 73 9.46 -5.50 9.92
N ASN A 74 8.51 -5.23 10.83
CA ASN A 74 7.59 -6.20 11.43
C ASN A 74 6.16 -5.96 10.91
N ASP A 75 5.21 -6.87 11.19
CA ASP A 75 3.83 -6.77 10.68
C ASP A 75 2.87 -5.98 11.57
N ASP A 76 3.40 -5.29 12.58
CA ASP A 76 2.65 -4.57 13.63
C ASP A 76 2.92 -3.06 13.67
N GLY A 77 3.45 -2.48 12.60
CA GLY A 77 3.83 -1.06 12.54
C GLY A 77 5.18 -0.77 13.20
N THR A 78 6.01 -1.77 13.48
CA THR A 78 7.34 -1.58 14.08
C THR A 78 8.49 -1.99 13.15
N TRP A 79 9.67 -1.42 13.41
CA TRP A 79 10.93 -1.79 12.78
C TRP A 79 11.96 -2.10 13.84
N THR A 80 12.53 -3.31 13.78
CA THR A 80 13.66 -3.70 14.61
C THR A 80 14.95 -3.24 13.95
N ILE A 81 15.70 -2.37 14.65
CA ILE A 81 16.98 -1.83 14.21
C ILE A 81 18.07 -2.53 15.03
N LYS A 82 18.90 -3.34 14.36
CA LYS A 82 19.99 -4.10 14.97
C LYS A 82 21.34 -3.47 14.66
N ALA A 83 22.18 -3.29 15.67
CA ALA A 83 23.57 -2.89 15.50
C ALA A 83 24.40 -4.01 14.86
N LEU A 84 25.07 -3.72 13.75
CA LEU A 84 26.02 -4.62 13.08
C LEU A 84 27.46 -4.44 13.59
N GLN A 85 27.72 -3.35 14.31
CA GLN A 85 28.96 -3.01 14.98
C GLN A 85 28.65 -2.22 16.26
N ASN A 86 29.65 -1.97 17.11
CA ASN A 86 29.45 -1.07 18.26
C ASN A 86 29.19 0.35 17.75
N ILE A 87 28.09 0.95 18.19
CA ILE A 87 27.63 2.28 17.82
C ILE A 87 27.90 3.24 18.98
N VAL A 88 28.47 4.41 18.68
CA VAL A 88 28.66 5.54 19.61
C VAL A 88 28.39 6.84 18.85
N ASP A 89 27.58 7.74 19.41
CA ASP A 89 27.24 9.06 18.86
C ASP A 89 26.86 9.04 17.36
N TYR A 90 25.98 8.11 17.00
CA TYR A 90 25.68 7.81 15.61
C TYR A 90 24.45 8.56 15.11
N SER A 91 24.54 9.02 13.86
CA SER A 91 23.46 9.68 13.14
C SER A 91 23.06 8.84 11.93
N ALA A 92 21.76 8.61 11.77
CA ALA A 92 21.23 7.82 10.67
C ALA A 92 20.02 8.51 10.06
N ASP A 93 19.89 8.46 8.74
CA ASP A 93 18.66 8.84 8.06
C ASP A 93 17.92 7.57 7.65
N LEU A 94 16.69 7.43 8.14
CA LEU A 94 15.83 6.29 7.86
C LEU A 94 14.67 6.77 6.96
N GLU A 95 14.56 6.17 5.78
CA GLU A 95 13.48 6.45 4.83
C GLU A 95 12.45 5.31 4.83
N LEU A 96 11.19 5.67 5.11
CA LEU A 96 10.07 4.74 5.11
C LEU A 96 9.09 5.11 3.99
N LYS A 97 8.87 4.19 3.05
CA LYS A 97 7.84 4.35 2.01
C LYS A 97 6.51 3.85 2.54
N LEU A 98 5.59 4.78 2.80
CA LEU A 98 4.29 4.51 3.41
C LEU A 98 3.16 4.74 2.41
N ARG A 99 2.33 3.74 2.20
CA ARG A 99 1.13 3.81 1.36
C ARG A 99 -0.11 3.73 2.23
N TYR A 100 -1.02 4.69 2.11
CA TYR A 100 -2.30 4.64 2.81
C TYR A 100 -3.17 3.50 2.26
N ASN A 101 -3.69 2.65 3.14
CA ASN A 101 -4.23 1.33 2.77
C ASN A 101 -5.75 1.28 2.54
N GLN A 102 -6.47 2.37 2.78
CA GLN A 102 -7.92 2.48 2.58
C GLN A 102 -8.24 3.64 1.65
N ASN A 103 -9.32 3.57 0.87
CA ASN A 103 -9.78 4.75 0.15
C ASN A 103 -10.55 5.70 1.09
N LEU A 104 -10.76 6.93 0.64
CA LEU A 104 -11.33 8.02 1.42
C LEU A 104 -12.60 8.56 0.78
N SER A 105 -13.46 9.19 1.59
CA SER A 105 -14.59 9.97 1.09
C SER A 105 -14.19 11.39 0.65
N GLU A 106 -13.13 11.92 1.24
CA GLU A 106 -12.57 13.26 0.95
C GLU A 106 -11.08 13.30 1.28
N ASN A 107 -10.37 14.29 0.72
CA ASN A 107 -8.97 14.53 1.03
C ASN A 107 -8.81 14.99 2.49
N PHE A 108 -7.75 14.53 3.18
CA PHE A 108 -7.43 15.01 4.52
C PHE A 108 -5.94 14.90 4.83
N GLU A 109 -5.52 15.58 5.90
CA GLU A 109 -4.17 15.50 6.44
C GLU A 109 -4.16 14.56 7.66
N ASP A 110 -3.42 13.46 7.58
CA ASP A 110 -3.29 12.48 8.65
C ASP A 110 -2.08 12.78 9.54
N LYS A 111 -2.19 12.42 10.82
CA LYS A 111 -1.16 12.61 11.84
C LYS A 111 -0.59 11.27 12.22
N VAL A 112 0.67 11.01 11.86
CA VAL A 112 1.34 9.75 12.13
C VAL A 112 2.46 9.96 13.16
N THR A 113 2.30 9.37 14.34
CA THR A 113 3.30 9.46 15.40
C THR A 113 4.33 8.34 15.28
N PHE A 114 5.61 8.72 15.26
CA PHE A 114 6.75 7.80 15.35
C PHE A 114 7.36 7.90 16.74
N THR A 115 7.65 6.74 17.34
CA THR A 115 8.31 6.62 18.65
C THR A 115 9.62 5.85 18.51
N PHE A 116 10.71 6.40 19.06
CA PHE A 116 12.04 5.78 19.08
C PHE A 116 12.71 6.05 20.43
N GLY A 117 12.89 5.01 21.25
CA GLY A 117 13.19 5.21 22.67
C GLY A 117 12.06 6.01 23.33
N ASP A 118 12.41 7.04 24.10
CA ASP A 118 11.45 7.98 24.70
C ASP A 118 11.10 9.17 23.77
N SER A 119 11.72 9.25 22.60
CA SER A 119 11.52 10.34 21.65
C SER A 119 10.30 10.08 20.76
N GLN A 120 9.49 11.12 20.55
CA GLN A 120 8.35 11.10 19.63
C GLN A 120 8.40 12.25 18.63
N LYS A 121 8.02 11.95 17.38
CA LYS A 121 7.82 12.95 16.32
C LYS A 121 6.58 12.60 15.51
N VAL A 122 5.90 13.63 15.01
CA VAL A 122 4.68 13.49 14.22
C VAL A 122 4.98 13.87 12.77
N ALA A 123 4.71 12.95 11.84
CA ALA A 123 4.62 13.24 10.42
C ALA A 123 3.20 13.67 10.06
N MET A 124 3.08 14.76 9.32
CA MET A 124 1.82 15.21 8.73
C MET A 124 1.79 14.74 7.27
N ILE A 125 0.85 13.88 6.91
CA ILE A 125 0.78 13.27 5.57
C ILE A 125 -0.54 13.66 4.92
N ASN A 126 -0.48 14.38 3.80
CA ASN A 126 -1.63 14.73 2.99
C ASN A 126 -2.05 13.54 2.13
N ILE A 127 -3.32 13.16 2.22
CA ILE A 127 -3.87 12.03 1.50
C ILE A 127 -5.06 12.51 0.68
N GLY A 128 -4.94 12.33 -0.63
CA GLY A 128 -6.00 12.55 -1.60
C GLY A 128 -6.87 11.31 -1.79
N GLN A 129 -8.15 11.53 -2.06
CA GLN A 129 -9.07 10.47 -2.45
C GLN A 129 -8.61 9.81 -3.76
N TYR A 130 -8.69 8.49 -3.84
CA TYR A 130 -8.61 7.80 -5.12
C TYR A 130 -9.93 7.94 -5.87
N VAL A 131 -9.87 8.66 -6.98
CA VAL A 131 -10.98 8.84 -7.92
C VAL A 131 -10.63 8.17 -9.24
N GLU A 132 -11.53 7.32 -9.73
CA GLU A 132 -11.36 6.62 -10.98
C GLU A 132 -12.43 7.07 -11.99
N LYS A 133 -12.00 7.83 -13.01
CA LYS A 133 -12.89 8.25 -14.09
C LYS A 133 -13.34 7.04 -14.90
N VAL A 134 -14.61 7.05 -15.29
CA VAL A 134 -15.21 6.00 -16.11
C VAL A 134 -15.29 6.49 -17.55
N PRO A 135 -14.54 5.89 -18.50
CA PRO A 135 -14.68 6.23 -19.90
C PRO A 135 -16.05 5.83 -20.43
N GLU A 136 -16.71 6.71 -21.17
CA GLU A 136 -18.02 6.44 -21.79
C GLU A 136 -18.02 5.22 -22.70
N THR A 137 -16.87 4.87 -23.27
CA THR A 137 -16.72 3.77 -24.24
C THR A 137 -16.18 2.47 -23.63
N GLU A 138 -15.76 2.46 -22.35
CA GLU A 138 -15.20 1.27 -21.70
C GLU A 138 -16.30 0.41 -21.07
N LEU A 139 -16.68 -0.67 -21.76
CA LEU A 139 -17.70 -1.61 -21.26
C LEU A 139 -17.17 -2.63 -20.26
N VAL A 140 -15.85 -2.87 -20.25
CA VAL A 140 -15.23 -3.92 -19.43
C VAL A 140 -14.00 -3.36 -18.75
N ARG A 141 -13.97 -3.44 -17.42
CA ARG A 141 -12.76 -3.19 -16.63
C ARG A 141 -12.39 -4.46 -15.87
N LYS A 142 -11.14 -4.89 -16.02
CA LYS A 142 -10.58 -6.03 -15.29
C LYS A 142 -9.64 -5.53 -14.22
N VAL A 143 -9.81 -6.06 -13.02
CA VAL A 143 -9.12 -5.58 -11.84
C VAL A 143 -8.53 -6.78 -11.11
N PRO A 144 -7.19 -6.90 -11.04
CA PRO A 144 -6.57 -7.97 -10.27
C PRO A 144 -6.83 -7.77 -8.78
N LEU A 145 -7.41 -8.77 -8.13
CA LEU A 145 -7.44 -8.82 -6.66
C LEU A 145 -6.15 -9.42 -6.11
N GLY A 146 -5.43 -10.21 -6.90
CA GLY A 146 -4.18 -10.79 -6.50
C GLY A 146 -4.21 -12.32 -6.39
N PHE A 147 -3.43 -12.90 -5.47
CA PHE A 147 -3.41 -14.34 -5.24
C PHE A 147 -4.05 -14.66 -3.87
N THR A 148 -4.83 -15.73 -3.79
CA THR A 148 -5.36 -16.27 -2.53
C THR A 148 -4.28 -17.01 -1.73
N PRO A 149 -4.49 -17.33 -0.44
CA PRO A 149 -3.62 -18.22 0.36
C PRO A 149 -3.24 -19.54 -0.32
N GLU A 150 -4.13 -20.07 -1.15
CA GLU A 150 -3.95 -21.31 -1.90
C GLU A 150 -3.24 -21.08 -3.26
N GLY A 151 -2.76 -19.87 -3.53
CA GLY A 151 -2.04 -19.51 -4.75
C GLY A 151 -2.91 -19.33 -5.99
N ARG A 152 -4.22 -19.08 -5.82
CA ARG A 152 -5.14 -18.83 -6.96
C ARG A 152 -5.15 -17.37 -7.32
N VAL A 153 -5.04 -17.02 -8.60
CA VAL A 153 -5.23 -15.63 -9.03
C VAL A 153 -6.72 -15.29 -9.01
N ALA A 154 -7.08 -14.20 -8.35
CA ALA A 154 -8.43 -13.66 -8.26
C ALA A 154 -8.52 -12.31 -9.01
N TRP A 155 -9.66 -12.11 -9.68
CA TRP A 155 -9.96 -10.91 -10.45
C TRP A 155 -11.39 -10.47 -10.18
N VAL A 156 -11.64 -9.16 -10.18
CA VAL A 156 -12.98 -8.60 -10.35
C VAL A 156 -13.09 -8.07 -11.78
N ILE A 157 -14.24 -8.33 -12.39
CA ILE A 157 -14.55 -7.85 -13.73
C ILE A 157 -15.82 -7.02 -13.63
N TYR A 158 -15.69 -5.74 -13.95
CA TYR A 158 -16.81 -4.82 -14.03
C TYR A 158 -17.30 -4.77 -15.48
N PHE A 159 -18.53 -5.26 -15.71
CA PHE A 159 -19.18 -5.23 -17.02
C PHE A 159 -20.28 -4.17 -17.05
N ASN A 160 -20.32 -3.39 -18.13
CA ASN A 160 -21.24 -2.27 -18.34
C ASN A 160 -21.31 -1.29 -17.15
N TYR A 161 -20.18 -1.08 -16.49
CA TYR A 161 -20.10 -0.25 -15.29
C TYR A 161 -20.26 1.23 -15.62
N ASN A 162 -19.99 1.63 -16.86
CA ASN A 162 -20.32 2.94 -17.45
C ASN A 162 -21.82 3.14 -17.73
N GLN A 163 -22.68 2.14 -17.48
CA GLN A 163 -24.12 2.17 -17.74
C GLN A 163 -24.49 2.51 -19.18
N ALA A 164 -23.69 2.08 -20.16
CA ALA A 164 -24.07 2.24 -21.56
C ALA A 164 -25.40 1.51 -21.84
N GLY A 165 -26.19 2.09 -22.74
CA GLY A 165 -27.45 1.52 -23.22
C GLY A 165 -27.20 0.26 -24.05
N LEU A 166 -26.97 -0.88 -23.39
CA LEU A 166 -26.78 -2.16 -24.04
C LEU A 166 -28.13 -2.81 -24.34
N SER A 167 -28.33 -3.27 -25.57
CA SER A 167 -29.50 -4.03 -25.97
C SER A 167 -29.10 -5.37 -26.59
N GLY A 168 -29.73 -6.44 -26.14
CA GLY A 168 -29.48 -7.81 -26.62
C GLY A 168 -30.75 -8.64 -26.57
N SER A 169 -30.69 -9.84 -27.14
CA SER A 169 -31.77 -10.83 -27.06
C SER A 169 -31.21 -12.17 -26.61
N GLU A 170 -32.05 -13.13 -26.25
CA GLU A 170 -31.62 -14.51 -25.99
C GLU A 170 -30.86 -15.14 -27.17
N LYS A 171 -31.14 -14.68 -28.40
CA LYS A 171 -30.46 -15.12 -29.63
C LYS A 171 -29.16 -14.36 -29.91
N THR A 172 -29.02 -13.16 -29.34
CA THR A 172 -27.90 -12.24 -29.57
C THR A 172 -27.51 -11.61 -28.24
N THR A 173 -26.93 -12.42 -27.36
CA THR A 173 -26.47 -11.99 -26.04
C THR A 173 -25.12 -11.29 -26.16
N PHE A 174 -24.89 -10.25 -25.37
CA PHE A 174 -23.52 -9.77 -25.12
C PHE A 174 -22.73 -10.89 -24.42
N LYS A 175 -21.65 -11.34 -25.07
CA LYS A 175 -20.76 -12.35 -24.51
C LYS A 175 -19.51 -11.67 -24.02
N PHE A 176 -19.21 -11.87 -22.75
CA PHE A 176 -17.88 -11.64 -22.23
C PHE A 176 -17.11 -12.95 -22.35
N LEU A 177 -15.98 -12.91 -23.06
CA LEU A 177 -15.06 -14.04 -23.20
C LEU A 177 -13.74 -13.62 -22.61
N ASP A 178 -13.26 -14.39 -21.63
CA ASP A 178 -11.90 -14.27 -21.15
C ASP A 178 -11.14 -15.55 -21.46
N ASN A 179 -9.87 -15.39 -21.85
CA ASN A 179 -9.00 -16.52 -22.13
C ASN A 179 -8.19 -16.82 -20.89
N VAL A 180 -8.31 -18.04 -20.37
CA VAL A 180 -7.42 -18.55 -19.34
C VAL A 180 -6.04 -18.71 -19.97
N GLY A 181 -5.01 -18.09 -19.36
CA GLY A 181 -3.65 -18.13 -19.89
C GLY A 181 -3.10 -19.56 -20.02
N PRO A 182 -2.06 -19.79 -20.85
CA PRO A 182 -1.57 -21.13 -21.20
C PRO A 182 -1.12 -22.00 -20.01
N ASN A 183 -0.84 -21.40 -18.85
CA ASN A 183 -0.42 -22.08 -17.62
C ASN A 183 -1.42 -21.89 -16.47
N GLN A 184 -2.66 -21.53 -16.77
CA GLN A 184 -3.71 -21.32 -15.78
C GLN A 184 -4.85 -22.31 -16.02
N THR A 185 -5.60 -22.61 -14.98
CA THR A 185 -6.84 -23.37 -15.08
C THR A 185 -7.90 -22.63 -14.28
N LEU A 186 -9.07 -22.42 -14.89
CA LEU A 186 -10.20 -21.85 -14.17
C LEU A 186 -10.63 -22.83 -13.08
N ALA A 187 -10.68 -22.37 -11.84
CA ALA A 187 -11.21 -23.18 -10.76
C ALA A 187 -12.71 -23.41 -11.00
N VAL A 188 -13.14 -24.68 -10.89
CA VAL A 188 -14.56 -25.04 -11.06
C VAL A 188 -15.39 -24.30 -10.00
N ASP A 189 -16.56 -23.79 -10.40
CA ASP A 189 -17.49 -23.04 -9.56
C ASP A 189 -16.91 -21.77 -8.90
N SER A 190 -15.81 -21.22 -9.43
CA SER A 190 -15.16 -20.04 -8.87
C SER A 190 -15.66 -18.71 -9.44
N ILE A 191 -16.68 -18.73 -10.31
CA ILE A 191 -17.26 -17.51 -10.90
C ILE A 191 -18.55 -17.18 -10.16
N ALA A 192 -18.58 -16.00 -9.54
CA ALA A 192 -19.79 -15.39 -9.03
C ALA A 192 -20.09 -14.11 -9.83
N ALA A 193 -21.37 -13.80 -10.02
CA ALA A 193 -21.83 -12.60 -10.71
C ALA A 193 -22.87 -11.88 -9.87
N TYR A 194 -22.75 -10.55 -9.79
CA TYR A 194 -23.59 -9.69 -8.97
C TYR A 194 -24.14 -8.54 -9.80
N LEU A 195 -25.34 -8.07 -9.44
CA LEU A 195 -25.91 -6.85 -10.00
C LEU A 195 -25.59 -5.68 -9.07
N THR A 196 -24.81 -4.72 -9.56
CA THR A 196 -24.46 -3.52 -8.80
C THR A 196 -25.52 -2.43 -9.00
N LYS A 197 -26.07 -1.91 -7.89
CA LYS A 197 -26.91 -0.70 -7.91
C LYS A 197 -25.97 0.50 -7.99
N GLN A 198 -26.22 1.46 -8.88
CA GLN A 198 -25.43 2.71 -8.98
C GLN A 198 -23.90 2.49 -9.10
N PRO A 199 -23.40 1.85 -10.18
CA PRO A 199 -21.96 1.60 -10.40
C PRO A 199 -21.14 2.88 -10.70
N ILE A 200 -21.79 4.01 -10.96
CA ILE A 200 -21.16 5.31 -11.23
C ILE A 200 -21.83 6.41 -10.41
N LEU A 201 -21.03 7.42 -10.06
CA LEU A 201 -21.45 8.66 -9.44
C LEU A 201 -21.12 9.82 -10.38
N GLU A 202 -21.95 10.85 -10.38
CA GLU A 202 -21.62 12.13 -11.03
C GLU A 202 -21.08 13.07 -9.96
N VAL A 203 -19.81 13.45 -10.09
CA VAL A 203 -19.13 14.39 -9.17
C VAL A 203 -18.53 15.51 -10.01
N ASN A 204 -18.96 16.75 -9.76
CA ASN A 204 -18.50 17.94 -10.48
C ASN A 204 -18.63 17.83 -12.02
N GLY A 205 -19.68 17.13 -12.51
CA GLY A 205 -19.93 16.93 -13.94
C GLY A 205 -19.08 15.84 -14.59
N GLU A 206 -18.31 15.08 -13.81
CA GLU A 206 -17.56 13.91 -14.28
C GLU A 206 -18.17 12.61 -13.75
N MET A 207 -18.27 11.60 -14.62
CA MET A 207 -18.68 10.25 -14.24
C MET A 207 -17.49 9.50 -13.64
N ILE A 208 -17.60 9.20 -12.36
CA ILE A 208 -16.59 8.46 -11.59
C ILE A 208 -17.16 7.13 -11.15
N ARG A 209 -16.28 6.14 -10.95
CA ARG A 209 -16.71 4.82 -10.50
C ARG A 209 -17.20 4.91 -9.06
N ASN A 210 -18.32 4.26 -8.75
CA ASN A 210 -18.76 4.13 -7.37
C ASN A 210 -17.93 3.03 -6.69
N LEU A 211 -17.01 3.45 -5.81
CA LEU A 211 -16.09 2.56 -5.12
C LEU A 211 -16.69 1.96 -3.83
N GLU A 212 -17.89 2.34 -3.41
CA GLU A 212 -18.56 1.72 -2.25
C GLU A 212 -18.88 0.24 -2.47
N HIS A 213 -18.96 -0.18 -3.75
CA HIS A 213 -19.21 -1.57 -4.14
C HIS A 213 -17.93 -2.36 -4.38
N ASP A 214 -16.78 -1.69 -4.26
CA ASP A 214 -15.53 -2.37 -4.29
C ASP A 214 -15.28 -2.94 -2.90
N GLU A 215 -15.45 -4.25 -2.76
CA GLU A 215 -14.82 -5.02 -1.68
C GLU A 215 -13.29 -5.09 -1.91
N TYR A 216 -12.66 -3.98 -2.30
CA TYR A 216 -11.22 -3.82 -2.33
C TYR A 216 -10.71 -3.82 -0.88
N SER A 217 -10.69 -5.00 -0.29
CA SER A 217 -9.83 -5.27 0.84
C SER A 217 -8.40 -5.31 0.30
N TYR A 218 -7.71 -4.17 0.36
CA TYR A 218 -6.30 -4.01 -0.05
C TYR A 218 -5.32 -4.91 0.74
N ASP A 219 -5.84 -5.70 1.67
CA ASP A 219 -5.24 -6.84 2.35
C ASP A 219 -4.59 -7.83 1.37
N ALA A 220 -5.00 -7.87 0.09
CA ALA A 220 -4.28 -8.64 -0.93
C ALA A 220 -2.82 -8.17 -1.15
N SER A 221 -2.54 -6.86 -1.10
CA SER A 221 -1.17 -6.34 -1.23
C SER A 221 -0.31 -6.67 0.00
N GLN A 222 -0.93 -6.67 1.18
CA GLN A 222 -0.28 -7.06 2.43
C GLN A 222 -0.05 -8.58 2.46
N PHE A 223 -1.03 -9.37 1.99
CA PHE A 223 -0.93 -10.81 1.78
C PHE A 223 0.24 -11.15 0.84
N PHE A 224 0.38 -10.45 -0.29
CA PHE A 224 1.52 -10.67 -1.19
C PHE A 224 2.87 -10.37 -0.54
N GLN A 225 3.00 -9.26 0.17
CA GLN A 225 4.26 -8.93 0.85
C GLN A 225 4.59 -9.96 1.95
N LYS A 226 3.57 -10.46 2.66
CA LYS A 226 3.72 -11.43 3.76
C LYS A 226 3.94 -12.88 3.28
N HIS A 227 3.35 -13.28 2.15
CA HIS A 227 3.32 -14.67 1.70
C HIS A 227 4.04 -14.95 0.38
N ALA A 228 4.19 -13.96 -0.52
CA ALA A 228 4.99 -14.14 -1.73
C ALA A 228 6.51 -14.03 -1.46
N SER A 229 6.92 -13.36 -0.39
CA SER A 229 8.33 -13.26 0.04
C SER A 229 8.91 -14.58 0.55
N LYS A 230 8.08 -15.57 0.91
CA LYS A 230 8.52 -16.94 1.25
C LYS A 230 8.49 -17.92 0.08
N SER A 231 7.80 -17.60 -1.03
CA SER A 231 7.65 -18.51 -2.17
C SER A 231 8.61 -18.27 -3.33
N GLY A 232 9.50 -17.27 -3.24
CA GLY A 232 10.49 -17.00 -4.28
C GLY A 232 9.90 -16.36 -5.55
N LEU A 233 8.74 -15.71 -5.45
CA LEU A 233 8.17 -14.94 -6.56
C LEU A 233 8.89 -13.59 -6.69
N ASN A 234 10.12 -13.61 -7.18
CA ASN A 234 10.77 -12.45 -7.76
C ASN A 234 10.13 -12.21 -9.13
N TYR A 235 9.25 -11.22 -9.24
CA TYR A 235 8.93 -10.65 -10.54
C TYR A 235 10.07 -9.69 -10.92
N GLU A 236 11.13 -10.24 -11.50
CA GLU A 236 11.98 -9.42 -12.36
C GLU A 236 11.11 -9.03 -13.56
N ALA A 237 10.79 -7.74 -13.67
CA ALA A 237 10.30 -7.21 -14.93
C ALA A 237 11.44 -7.36 -15.95
N GLU A 238 11.36 -8.37 -16.81
CA GLU A 238 12.23 -8.43 -17.98
C GLU A 238 12.01 -7.19 -18.86
N LYS A 239 13.13 -6.67 -19.37
CA LYS A 239 13.28 -5.43 -20.15
C LYS A 239 12.41 -5.36 -21.40
#